data_AF-A0A2E6LIX2-F1
#
_entry.id   AF-A0A2E6LIX2-F1
#
_cell.length_a   1.000
_cell.length_b   1.000
_cell.length_c   1.000
_cell.angle_alpha   90.00
_cell.angle_beta   90.00
_cell.angle_gamma   90.00
#
_symmetry.space_group_name_H-M   'P 1'
#
loop_
_entity.id
_entity.type
_entity.pdbx_description
1 polymer ?
#
loop_
_entity_poly.entity_id
_entity_poly.type
_entity_poly.pdbx_seq_one_letter_code
_entity_poly.pdbx_strand_id
1 'polypeptide(L)'
;MLKEKYSSNKLITNIIKSIEEVKGKEVILIDMKKIDNSPCDYFIICDGSSNTQVSAIVSKIKKNVSKLLSEKPLNIEGLENCKWVLIDYINVVVHVFQKEIRKYYNIENLWGDAKHTKFISKIEL
;
A
#
# COMPACT_ATOMS: atom_id res chain seq x y z
N MET A 1 24.97 12.86 -3.28
CA MET A 1 23.57 13.16 -3.65
C MET A 1 22.63 12.53 -2.62
N LEU A 2 22.09 13.31 -1.68
CA LEU A 2 21.17 12.83 -0.64
C LEU A 2 19.68 13.04 -0.99
N LYS A 3 19.40 13.73 -2.11
CA LYS A 3 18.04 14.05 -2.57
C LYS A 3 17.27 12.83 -3.11
N GLU A 4 17.95 11.82 -3.64
CA GLU A 4 17.31 10.63 -4.22
C GLU A 4 16.86 9.59 -3.17
N LYS A 5 17.42 9.62 -1.96
CA LYS A 5 17.14 8.61 -0.91
C LYS A 5 15.75 8.77 -0.26
N TYR A 6 15.04 9.86 -0.51
CA TYR A 6 13.82 10.23 0.23
C TYR A 6 12.58 10.54 -0.64
N SER A 7 12.66 10.44 -1.97
CA SER A 7 11.45 10.58 -2.81
C SER A 7 10.45 9.46 -2.52
N SER A 8 10.93 8.21 -2.44
CA SER A 8 10.14 7.03 -2.05
C SER A 8 9.63 7.10 -0.60
N ASN A 9 10.34 7.81 0.29
CA ASN A 9 9.98 7.89 1.71
C ASN A 9 8.74 8.78 1.92
N LYS A 10 8.62 9.89 1.17
CA LYS A 10 7.42 10.74 1.22
C LYS A 10 6.20 10.05 0.62
N LEU A 11 6.36 9.34 -0.50
CA LEU A 11 5.27 8.59 -1.12
C LEU A 11 4.74 7.50 -0.16
N ILE A 12 5.62 6.63 0.35
CA ILE A 12 5.27 5.58 1.31
C ILE A 12 4.59 6.17 2.56
N THR A 13 5.18 7.23 3.15
CA THR A 13 4.63 7.87 4.35
C THR A 13 3.21 8.41 4.11
N ASN A 14 2.97 9.06 2.96
CA ASN A 14 1.65 9.60 2.65
C ASN A 14 0.64 8.51 2.28
N ILE A 15 1.06 7.42 1.65
CA ILE A 15 0.21 6.25 1.42
C ILE A 15 -0.24 5.65 2.75
N ILE A 16 0.71 5.33 3.65
CA ILE A 16 0.41 4.73 4.96
C ILE A 16 -0.51 5.64 5.78
N LYS A 17 -0.21 6.94 5.85
CA LYS A 17 -1.07 7.91 6.53
C LYS A 17 -2.48 7.94 5.94
N SER A 18 -2.61 7.86 4.61
CA SER A 18 -3.90 7.83 3.94
C SER A 18 -4.71 6.57 4.27
N ILE A 19 -4.04 5.43 4.42
CA ILE A 19 -4.66 4.18 4.86
C ILE A 19 -5.16 4.33 6.30
N GLU A 20 -4.33 4.87 7.20
CA GLU A 20 -4.67 5.09 8.62
C GLU A 20 -5.82 6.09 8.80
N GLU A 21 -5.87 7.16 7.99
CA GLU A 21 -6.96 8.15 7.99
C GLU A 21 -8.34 7.53 7.67
N VAL A 22 -8.37 6.40 6.96
CA VAL A 22 -9.60 5.63 6.67
C VAL A 22 -9.74 4.40 7.58
N LYS A 23 -8.90 4.28 8.62
CA LYS A 23 -8.88 3.16 9.56
C LYS A 23 -8.64 1.81 8.86
N GLY A 24 -7.84 1.80 7.79
CA GLY A 24 -7.33 0.57 7.20
C GLY A 24 -6.46 -0.19 8.19
N LYS A 25 -6.48 -1.52 8.13
CA LYS A 25 -5.88 -2.40 9.15
C LYS A 25 -4.71 -3.21 8.59
N GLU A 26 -3.95 -3.83 9.49
CA GLU A 26 -2.88 -4.77 9.16
C GLU A 26 -1.91 -4.22 8.09
N VAL A 27 -1.52 -2.95 8.24
CA VAL A 27 -0.66 -2.27 7.26
C VAL A 27 0.75 -2.83 7.36
N ILE A 28 1.28 -3.34 6.25
CA ILE A 28 2.63 -3.90 6.13
C ILE A 28 3.34 -3.23 4.96
N LEU A 29 4.59 -2.82 5.17
CA LEU A 29 5.54 -2.46 4.12
C LEU A 29 6.49 -3.63 3.90
N ILE A 30 6.64 -4.06 2.66
CA ILE A 30 7.61 -5.07 2.24
C ILE A 30 8.68 -4.39 1.38
N ASP A 31 9.93 -4.46 1.82
CA ASP A 31 11.10 -3.96 1.08
C ASP A 31 11.63 -5.07 0.16
N MET A 32 11.46 -4.86 -1.14
CA MET A 32 11.80 -5.83 -2.18
C MET A 32 13.07 -5.46 -2.95
N LYS A 33 13.78 -4.39 -2.56
CA LYS A 33 14.98 -3.92 -3.29
C LYS A 33 16.12 -4.92 -3.35
N LYS A 34 16.13 -5.88 -2.44
CA LYS A 34 17.13 -6.96 -2.36
C LYS A 34 16.63 -8.28 -2.94
N ILE A 35 15.43 -8.28 -3.52
CA ILE A 35 14.81 -9.47 -4.10
C ILE A 35 15.08 -9.46 -5.59
N ASP A 36 15.75 -10.50 -6.07
CA ASP A 36 16.04 -10.66 -7.49
C ASP A 36 14.72 -10.75 -8.28
N ASN A 37 14.67 -10.07 -9.42
CA ASN A 37 13.49 -9.99 -10.29
C ASN A 37 12.22 -9.43 -9.62
N SER A 38 12.37 -8.60 -8.58
CA SER A 38 11.24 -7.90 -7.98
C SER A 38 10.54 -6.98 -9.00
N PRO A 39 9.19 -6.95 -9.05
CA PRO A 39 8.46 -6.08 -9.96
C PRO A 39 8.54 -4.58 -9.58
N CYS A 40 8.85 -4.27 -8.32
CA CYS A 40 9.06 -2.88 -7.85
C CYS A 40 9.94 -2.82 -6.60
N ASP A 41 10.15 -1.62 -6.04
CA ASP A 41 11.00 -1.45 -4.85
C ASP A 41 10.27 -1.84 -3.56
N TYR A 42 8.96 -1.52 -3.46
CA TYR A 42 8.19 -1.66 -2.24
C TYR A 42 6.74 -2.09 -2.49
N PHE A 43 6.25 -3.00 -1.66
CA PHE A 43 4.82 -3.23 -1.49
C PHE A 43 4.31 -2.62 -0.20
N ILE A 44 3.13 -2.00 -0.28
CA ILE A 44 2.33 -1.64 0.89
C ILE A 44 1.05 -2.46 0.83
N ILE A 45 0.77 -3.26 1.85
CA ILE A 45 -0.40 -4.13 1.92
C ILE A 45 -1.26 -3.71 3.10
N CYS A 46 -2.58 -3.60 2.92
CA CYS A 46 -3.52 -3.32 4.00
C CYS A 46 -4.89 -3.97 3.79
N ASP A 47 -5.65 -4.04 4.87
CA ASP A 47 -7.02 -4.57 4.90
C ASP A 47 -8.05 -3.45 4.96
N GLY A 48 -9.11 -3.60 4.16
CA GLY A 48 -10.41 -2.98 4.35
C GLY A 48 -11.45 -4.02 4.80
N SER A 49 -12.37 -3.63 5.67
CA SER A 49 -13.43 -4.47 6.23
C SER A 49 -14.67 -4.58 5.33
N SER A 50 -14.76 -3.81 4.25
CA SER A 50 -15.86 -3.84 3.28
C SER A 50 -15.43 -3.25 1.95
N ASN A 51 -16.19 -3.50 0.88
CA ASN A 51 -15.99 -2.86 -0.42
C ASN A 51 -15.94 -1.33 -0.32
N THR A 52 -16.83 -0.75 0.48
CA THR A 52 -16.87 0.70 0.73
C THR A 52 -15.58 1.18 1.38
N GLN A 53 -15.05 0.48 2.38
CA GLN A 53 -13.80 0.88 3.02
C GLN A 53 -12.60 0.71 2.08
N VAL A 54 -12.53 -0.38 1.31
CA VAL A 54 -11.48 -0.59 0.30
C VAL A 54 -11.48 0.55 -0.72
N SER A 55 -12.63 0.89 -1.29
CA SER A 55 -12.77 2.02 -2.22
C SER A 55 -12.39 3.36 -1.58
N ALA A 56 -12.76 3.57 -0.31
CA ALA A 56 -12.42 4.78 0.43
C ALA A 56 -10.91 4.89 0.70
N ILE A 57 -10.23 3.80 1.06
CA ILE A 57 -8.77 3.75 1.21
C ILE A 57 -8.09 4.13 -0.10
N VAL A 58 -8.48 3.48 -1.22
CA VAL A 58 -7.93 3.76 -2.56
C VAL A 58 -8.13 5.23 -2.94
N SER A 59 -9.35 5.74 -2.78
CA SER A 59 -9.67 7.14 -3.08
C SER A 59 -8.88 8.13 -2.22
N LYS A 60 -8.67 7.80 -0.94
CA LYS A 60 -7.93 8.63 0.00
C LYS A 60 -6.45 8.69 -0.34
N ILE A 61 -5.84 7.55 -0.67
CA ILE A 61 -4.44 7.47 -1.13
C ILE A 61 -4.28 8.36 -2.37
N LYS A 62 -5.09 8.16 -3.41
CA LYS A 62 -5.04 8.96 -4.65
C LYS A 62 -5.13 10.46 -4.36
N LYS A 63 -6.12 10.85 -3.55
CA LYS A 63 -6.38 12.26 -3.22
C LYS A 63 -5.19 12.88 -2.49
N ASN A 64 -4.69 12.23 -1.44
CA ASN A 64 -3.62 12.77 -0.61
C ASN A 64 -2.28 12.80 -1.38
N VAL A 65 -1.93 11.72 -2.08
CA VAL A 65 -0.69 11.66 -2.89
C VAL A 65 -0.71 12.72 -4.00
N SER A 66 -1.83 12.84 -4.73
CA SER A 66 -1.96 13.85 -5.78
C SER A 66 -1.91 15.28 -5.22
N LYS A 67 -2.58 15.55 -4.09
CA LYS A 67 -2.60 16.87 -3.48
C LYS A 67 -1.24 17.28 -2.89
N LEU A 68 -0.54 16.37 -2.24
CA LEU A 68 0.65 16.69 -1.43
C LEU A 68 1.96 16.52 -2.21
N LEU A 69 1.99 15.60 -3.18
CA LEU A 69 3.19 15.25 -3.94
C LEU A 69 3.06 15.56 -5.44
N SER A 70 1.87 15.95 -5.90
CA SER A 70 1.57 16.13 -7.32
C SER A 70 1.77 14.86 -8.16
N GLU A 71 1.76 13.69 -7.53
CA GLU A 71 1.91 12.38 -8.17
C GLU A 71 0.54 11.71 -8.40
N LYS A 72 0.44 10.93 -9.48
CA LYS A 72 -0.74 10.12 -9.81
C LYS A 72 -0.31 8.66 -9.99
N PRO A 73 -1.17 7.69 -9.66
CA PRO A 73 -0.88 6.30 -9.95
C PRO A 73 -0.81 6.10 -11.46
N LEU A 74 0.13 5.27 -11.90
CA LEU A 74 0.26 4.83 -13.29
C LEU A 74 -0.97 4.00 -13.67
N ASN A 75 -1.37 3.06 -12.79
CA ASN A 75 -2.52 2.21 -13.01
C ASN A 75 -3.26 1.88 -11.71
N ILE A 76 -4.54 1.51 -11.84
CA ILE A 76 -5.36 0.96 -10.76
C ILE A 76 -6.19 -0.19 -11.30
N GLU A 77 -6.14 -1.34 -10.65
CA GLU A 77 -6.85 -2.56 -11.04
C GLU A 77 -7.71 -3.10 -9.90
N GLY A 78 -8.83 -3.75 -10.22
CA GLY A 78 -9.71 -4.42 -9.25
C GLY A 78 -10.68 -3.51 -8.49
N LEU A 79 -10.72 -2.22 -8.83
CA LEU A 79 -11.58 -1.24 -8.17
C LEU A 79 -13.08 -1.52 -8.38
N GLU A 80 -13.44 -2.19 -9.48
CA GLU A 80 -14.81 -2.54 -9.84
C GLU A 80 -15.47 -3.51 -8.84
N ASN A 81 -14.70 -4.40 -8.21
CA ASN A 81 -15.23 -5.36 -7.23
C ASN A 81 -14.76 -5.07 -5.79
N CYS A 82 -13.71 -4.25 -5.61
CA CYS A 82 -13.15 -3.85 -4.31
C CYS A 82 -12.76 -5.03 -3.39
N LYS A 83 -12.46 -6.20 -3.96
CA LYS A 83 -11.98 -7.38 -3.21
C LYS A 83 -10.46 -7.37 -3.03
N TRP A 84 -9.76 -6.99 -4.08
CA TRP A 84 -8.32 -6.77 -4.12
C TRP A 84 -8.11 -5.65 -5.12
N VAL A 85 -7.69 -4.49 -4.62
CA VAL A 85 -7.32 -3.35 -5.46
C VAL A 85 -5.80 -3.21 -5.46
N LEU A 86 -5.23 -3.07 -6.65
CA LEU A 86 -3.82 -2.74 -6.86
C LEU A 86 -3.73 -1.27 -7.29
N ILE A 87 -2.83 -0.51 -6.67
CA ILE A 87 -2.49 0.87 -7.06
C ILE A 87 -1.01 0.92 -7.38
N ASP A 88 -0.68 1.22 -8.64
CA ASP A 88 0.69 1.21 -9.14
C ASP A 88 1.28 2.64 -9.18
N TYR A 89 2.37 2.87 -8.45
CA TYR A 89 3.21 4.07 -8.52
C TYR A 89 4.63 3.76 -9.01
N ILE A 90 4.80 2.72 -9.84
CA ILE A 90 6.04 2.23 -10.43
C ILE A 90 7.00 1.64 -9.39
N ASN A 91 7.54 2.47 -8.50
CA ASN A 91 8.46 2.04 -7.45
C ASN A 91 7.71 1.52 -6.21
N VAL A 92 6.47 1.96 -5.99
CA VAL A 92 5.65 1.52 -4.86
C VAL A 92 4.33 0.99 -5.40
N VAL A 93 3.98 -0.24 -5.05
CA VAL A 93 2.68 -0.82 -5.37
C VAL A 93 1.89 -1.03 -4.07
N VAL A 94 0.64 -0.56 -4.07
CA VAL A 94 -0.26 -0.67 -2.91
C VAL A 94 -1.31 -1.73 -3.18
N HIS A 95 -1.40 -2.72 -2.31
CA HIS A 95 -2.44 -3.73 -2.30
C HIS A 95 -3.43 -3.43 -1.19
N VAL A 96 -4.68 -3.15 -1.57
CA VAL A 96 -5.79 -2.95 -0.64
C VAL A 96 -6.73 -4.15 -0.77
N PHE A 97 -6.79 -4.96 0.28
CA PHE A 97 -7.54 -6.21 0.28
C PHE A 97 -8.79 -6.15 1.14
N GLN A 98 -9.81 -6.92 0.77
CA GLN A 98 -10.68 -7.49 1.79
C GLN A 98 -9.94 -8.58 2.58
N LYS A 99 -10.14 -8.61 3.89
CA LYS A 99 -9.43 -9.51 4.83
C LYS A 99 -9.42 -10.98 4.38
N GLU A 100 -10.57 -11.51 3.95
CA GLU A 100 -10.69 -12.91 3.52
C GLU A 100 -9.87 -13.20 2.26
N ILE A 101 -9.82 -12.24 1.34
CA ILE A 101 -9.10 -12.33 0.07
C ILE A 101 -7.59 -12.28 0.32
N ARG A 102 -7.12 -11.39 1.20
CA ARG A 102 -5.71 -11.36 1.61
C ARG A 102 -5.28 -12.70 2.20
N LYS A 103 -6.09 -13.27 3.09
CA LYS A 103 -5.80 -14.57 3.71
C LYS A 103 -5.74 -15.70 2.69
N TYR A 104 -6.62 -15.70 1.69
CA TYR A 104 -6.65 -16.72 0.64
C TYR A 104 -5.40 -16.67 -0.25
N TYR A 105 -5.06 -15.49 -0.78
CA TYR A 105 -3.94 -15.36 -1.71
C TYR A 105 -2.57 -15.30 -1.03
N ASN A 106 -2.52 -14.75 0.19
CA ASN A 106 -1.34 -14.73 1.04
C ASN A 106 -0.05 -14.24 0.35
N ILE A 107 -0.17 -13.23 -0.52
CA ILE A 107 0.91 -12.80 -1.43
C ILE A 107 2.15 -12.29 -0.68
N GLU A 108 1.98 -11.84 0.56
CA GLU A 108 3.05 -11.39 1.43
C GLU A 108 4.10 -12.48 1.68
N ASN A 109 3.76 -13.76 1.55
CA ASN A 109 4.69 -14.87 1.73
C ASN A 109 5.38 -15.34 0.43
N LEU A 110 5.09 -14.74 -0.72
CA LEU A 110 5.71 -15.13 -1.99
C LEU A 110 7.21 -14.75 -2.05
N TRP A 111 7.61 -13.70 -1.34
CA TRP A 111 8.98 -13.20 -1.28
C TRP A 111 9.54 -13.38 0.12
N GLY A 112 9.77 -14.62 0.53
CA GLY A 112 10.13 -14.99 1.91
C GLY A 112 11.39 -14.30 2.47
N ASP A 113 12.32 -13.87 1.62
CA ASP A 113 13.54 -13.15 2.01
C ASP A 113 13.33 -11.62 2.14
N ALA A 114 12.16 -11.12 1.76
CA ALA A 114 11.88 -9.69 1.79
C ALA A 114 11.74 -9.20 3.24
N LYS A 115 12.15 -7.95 3.50
CA LYS A 115 12.04 -7.37 4.84
C LYS A 115 10.65 -6.79 5.05
N HIS A 116 9.95 -7.28 6.08
CA HIS A 116 8.60 -6.82 6.42
C HIS A 116 8.64 -5.83 7.59
N THR A 117 7.88 -4.74 7.48
CA THR A 117 7.67 -3.77 8.56
C THR A 117 6.16 -3.60 8.78
N LYS A 118 5.68 -3.99 9.96
CA LYS A 118 4.26 -3.87 10.33
C LYS A 118 4.00 -2.55 11.03
N PHE A 119 2.95 -1.84 10.62
CA PHE A 119 2.48 -0.61 11.25
C PHE A 119 1.28 -0.94 12.13
N ILE A 120 1.40 -0.63 13.41
CA ILE A 120 0.33 -0.83 14.39
C ILE A 120 -0.41 0.49 14.51
N SER A 121 -1.70 0.52 14.16
CA SER A 121 -2.54 1.68 14.43
C SER A 121 -2.51 1.95 15.92
N LYS A 122 -2.09 3.15 16.31
CA LYS A 122 -2.21 3.62 17.69
C LYS A 122 -3.70 3.70 18.02
N ILE A 123 -4.20 2.71 18.74
CA ILE A 123 -5.46 2.83 19.45
C ILE A 123 -5.13 3.71 20.65
N GLU A 124 -5.57 4.97 20.65
CA GLU A 124 -5.63 5.77 21.87
C GLU A 124 -6.61 5.03 22.81
N LEU A 125 -6.07 4.59 23.95
CA LEU A 125 -6.83 4.21 25.14
C LEU A 125 -7.15 5.47 25.95
#